data_AF-A0A0L6JY66-F1
#
_entry.id   AF-A0A0L6JY66-F1
#
_cell.length_a   1.000
_cell.length_b   1.000
_cell.length_c   1.000
_cell.angle_alpha   90.00
_cell.angle_beta   90.00
_cell.angle_gamma   90.00
#
_symmetry.space_group_name_H-M   'P 1'
#
loop_
_entity.id
_entity.type
_entity.pdbx_description
1 polymer ?
#
loop_
_entity_poly.entity_id
_entity_poly.type
_entity_poly.pdbx_seq_one_letter_code
_entity_poly.pdbx_strand_id
1 'polypeptide(L)'
;MKRLHDRIRQVLIFLIIIIMCSSMTANICTAETTSGSDEIKVFLNSERLQFDVNPYIKNSRTLVPFRKIFEAFGLEVQWNPANQTVVATGKGTEIYLEINNKVAYVNDLKKTLDTPPEITGGRTFVPLRFVGESIGAVVDWNSKTKTISITYANSSTEIGQTVNLGEIKLSIDKVDVDYEGKTYLVTGKVNSDIKNLYIYLYEDSDKYIFSKVKILEKNGEFFDFESGRHQPLDIKKVNYICVYEFSDSGEKVKVAEYQNK
;
A
#
# COMPACT_ATOMS: atom_id res chain seq x y z
N MET A 1 -22.06 60.93 -66.23
CA MET A 1 -21.91 60.89 -64.76
C MET A 1 -22.80 59.86 -64.05
N LYS A 2 -24.10 59.70 -64.37
CA LYS A 2 -24.99 58.70 -63.72
C LYS A 2 -24.47 57.24 -63.77
N ARG A 3 -23.98 56.79 -64.92
CA ARG A 3 -23.44 55.42 -65.09
C ARG A 3 -22.21 55.10 -64.23
N LEU A 4 -21.43 56.10 -63.83
CA LEU A 4 -20.28 55.92 -62.95
C LEU A 4 -20.73 55.79 -61.48
N HIS A 5 -21.72 56.59 -61.07
CA HIS A 5 -22.33 56.48 -59.74
C HIS A 5 -23.03 55.13 -59.52
N ASP A 6 -23.72 54.60 -60.53
CA ASP A 6 -24.37 53.29 -60.42
C ASP A 6 -23.36 52.13 -60.31
N ARG A 7 -22.22 52.21 -61.02
CA ARG A 7 -21.15 51.22 -60.89
C ARG A 7 -20.45 51.27 -59.53
N ILE A 8 -20.19 52.47 -59.01
CA ILE A 8 -19.61 52.64 -57.68
C ILE A 8 -20.58 52.14 -56.60
N ARG A 9 -21.88 52.40 -56.75
CA ARG A 9 -22.93 51.91 -55.84
C ARG A 9 -23.06 50.39 -55.87
N GLN A 10 -22.97 49.76 -57.05
CA GLN A 10 -22.99 48.29 -57.16
C GLN A 10 -21.74 47.64 -56.56
N VAL A 11 -20.56 48.24 -56.74
CA VAL A 11 -19.31 47.75 -56.15
C VAL A 11 -19.32 47.93 -54.63
N LEU A 12 -19.85 49.04 -54.10
CA LEU A 12 -20.00 49.25 -52.65
C LEU A 12 -20.96 48.23 -52.02
N ILE A 13 -22.09 47.92 -52.68
CA ILE A 13 -23.05 46.92 -52.20
C ILE A 13 -22.40 45.52 -52.17
N PHE A 14 -21.60 45.18 -53.18
CA PHE A 14 -20.86 43.91 -53.20
C PHE A 14 -19.79 43.83 -52.10
N LEU A 15 -19.09 44.94 -51.81
CA LEU A 15 -18.08 45.01 -50.75
C LEU A 15 -18.70 44.91 -49.35
N ILE A 16 -19.90 45.47 -49.14
CA ILE A 16 -20.63 45.39 -47.87
C ILE A 16 -21.17 43.96 -47.62
N ILE A 17 -21.61 43.24 -48.66
CA ILE A 17 -22.07 41.85 -48.53
C ILE A 17 -20.92 40.90 -48.16
N ILE A 18 -19.71 41.14 -48.66
CA ILE A 18 -18.51 40.36 -48.31
C ILE A 18 -18.08 40.60 -46.87
N ILE A 19 -18.23 41.82 -46.35
CA ILE A 19 -17.89 42.18 -44.96
C ILE A 19 -18.96 41.70 -43.95
N MET A 20 -20.22 41.55 -44.38
CA MET A 20 -21.30 41.06 -43.51
C MET A 20 -21.34 39.53 -43.36
N CYS A 21 -20.60 38.80 -44.21
CA CYS A 21 -20.55 37.34 -44.20
C CYS A 21 -19.41 36.77 -43.32
N SER A 22 -18.56 37.61 -42.73
CA SER A 22 -17.41 37.20 -41.91
C SER A 22 -17.66 37.18 -40.39
N SER A 23 -18.90 37.37 -39.92
CA SER A 23 -19.24 37.39 -38.48
C SER A 23 -20.04 36.17 -38.00
N MET A 24 -20.03 35.06 -38.71
CA MET A 24 -20.39 33.76 -38.14
C MET A 24 -19.12 33.07 -37.64
N THR A 25 -18.62 33.50 -36.48
CA THR A 25 -17.73 32.64 -35.71
C THR A 25 -18.55 31.44 -35.26
N ALA A 26 -18.36 30.30 -35.91
CA ALA A 26 -18.80 29.03 -35.37
C ALA A 26 -18.10 28.85 -34.01
N ASN A 27 -18.87 28.97 -32.93
CA ASN A 27 -18.44 28.44 -31.64
C ASN A 27 -18.38 26.92 -31.80
N ILE A 28 -17.23 26.43 -32.26
CA ILE A 28 -16.88 25.02 -32.12
C ILE A 28 -16.73 24.83 -30.63
N CYS A 29 -17.80 24.36 -29.98
CA CYS A 29 -17.71 23.71 -28.69
C CYS A 29 -16.83 22.48 -28.91
N THR A 30 -15.52 22.67 -28.77
CA THR A 30 -14.62 21.55 -28.58
C THR A 30 -15.03 20.94 -27.26
N ALA A 31 -15.84 19.88 -27.34
CA ALA A 31 -15.97 18.96 -26.23
C ALA A 31 -14.56 18.53 -25.89
N GLU A 32 -14.06 18.97 -24.74
CA GLU A 32 -12.86 18.40 -24.15
C GLU A 32 -13.15 16.90 -24.04
N THR A 33 -12.52 16.14 -24.92
CA THR A 33 -12.37 14.72 -24.72
C THR A 33 -11.50 14.65 -23.49
N THR A 34 -12.14 14.53 -22.32
CA THR A 34 -11.49 13.93 -21.17
C THR A 34 -11.18 12.51 -21.59
N SER A 35 -10.08 12.35 -22.31
CA SER A 35 -9.34 11.10 -22.35
C SER A 35 -8.92 10.86 -20.92
N GLY A 36 -9.84 10.28 -20.15
CA GLY A 36 -9.51 9.60 -18.90
C GLY A 36 -8.42 8.64 -19.29
N SER A 37 -7.18 8.99 -18.93
CA SER A 37 -6.02 8.14 -19.17
C SER A 37 -6.38 6.74 -18.71
N ASP A 38 -6.34 5.76 -19.60
CA ASP A 38 -6.55 4.34 -19.28
C ASP A 38 -5.47 3.82 -18.30
N GLU A 39 -4.47 4.66 -18.03
CA GLU A 39 -3.44 4.48 -17.03
C GLU A 39 -4.01 4.26 -15.62
N ILE A 40 -3.59 3.16 -15.01
CA ILE A 40 -3.84 2.86 -13.60
C ILE A 40 -2.88 3.68 -12.75
N LYS A 41 -3.44 4.46 -11.82
CA LYS A 41 -2.67 5.29 -10.89
C LYS A 41 -2.58 4.58 -9.55
N VAL A 42 -1.39 4.54 -8.95
CA VAL A 42 -1.18 3.94 -7.63
C VAL A 42 -0.65 5.01 -6.69
N PHE A 43 -1.27 5.14 -5.52
CA PHE A 43 -0.85 6.03 -4.45
C PHE A 43 -0.50 5.23 -3.21
N LEU A 44 0.60 5.56 -2.56
CA LEU A 44 1.00 5.05 -1.25
C LEU A 44 0.97 6.21 -0.27
N ASN A 45 0.13 6.15 0.75
CA ASN A 45 -0.03 7.22 1.74
C ASN A 45 -0.23 8.61 1.11
N SER A 46 -1.07 8.68 0.07
CA SER A 46 -1.35 9.86 -0.77
C SER A 46 -0.22 10.29 -1.72
N GLU A 47 0.95 9.66 -1.70
CA GLU A 47 2.03 9.93 -2.65
C GLU A 47 1.91 9.03 -3.89
N ARG A 48 2.03 9.61 -5.09
CA ARG A 48 1.92 8.84 -6.34
C ARG A 48 3.16 7.98 -6.56
N LEU A 49 2.97 6.67 -6.66
CA LEU A 49 4.02 5.74 -7.08
C LEU A 49 4.13 5.74 -8.60
N GLN A 50 5.29 6.16 -9.11
CA GLN A 50 5.64 6.05 -10.52
C GLN A 50 6.33 4.73 -10.82
N PHE A 51 5.85 4.04 -11.85
CA PHE A 51 6.44 2.81 -12.35
C PHE A 51 7.15 3.06 -13.68
N ASP A 52 8.21 2.31 -13.94
CA ASP A 52 8.92 2.32 -15.22
C ASP A 52 8.14 1.59 -16.33
N VAL A 53 7.25 0.66 -15.94
CA VAL A 53 6.26 0.04 -16.81
C VAL A 53 4.88 0.14 -16.15
N ASN A 54 3.88 0.54 -16.94
CA ASN A 54 2.54 0.78 -16.42
C ASN A 54 1.93 -0.48 -15.77
N PRO A 55 1.29 -0.34 -14.60
CA PRO A 55 0.39 -1.34 -14.08
C PRO A 55 -0.72 -1.68 -15.07
N TYR A 56 -1.22 -2.92 -15.02
CA TYR A 56 -2.35 -3.35 -15.85
C TYR A 56 -3.26 -4.30 -15.08
N ILE A 57 -4.48 -4.50 -15.58
CA ILE A 57 -5.44 -5.45 -15.00
C ILE A 57 -5.44 -6.73 -15.83
N LYS A 58 -5.34 -7.88 -15.14
CA LYS A 58 -5.50 -9.22 -15.71
C LYS A 58 -6.29 -10.06 -14.74
N ASN A 59 -7.28 -10.83 -15.23
CA ASN A 59 -8.15 -11.68 -14.40
C ASN A 59 -8.76 -10.93 -13.20
N SER A 60 -9.21 -9.69 -13.42
CA SER A 60 -9.77 -8.81 -12.37
C SER A 60 -8.80 -8.52 -11.21
N ARG A 61 -7.49 -8.55 -11.46
CA ARG A 61 -6.44 -8.17 -10.52
C ARG A 61 -5.48 -7.20 -11.17
N THR A 62 -5.05 -6.18 -10.42
CA THR A 62 -4.01 -5.27 -10.87
C THR A 62 -2.64 -5.87 -10.61
N LEU A 63 -1.84 -5.95 -11.67
CA LEU A 63 -0.47 -6.40 -11.69
C LEU A 63 0.47 -5.19 -11.79
N VAL A 64 1.52 -5.18 -10.96
CA VAL A 64 2.50 -4.09 -10.89
C VAL A 64 3.93 -4.62 -10.94
N PRO A 65 4.91 -3.85 -11.48
CA PRO A 65 6.31 -4.20 -11.41
C PRO A 65 6.76 -4.44 -9.95
N PHE A 66 7.25 -5.65 -9.68
CA PHE A 66 7.46 -6.14 -8.31
C PHE A 66 8.41 -5.28 -7.48
N ARG A 67 9.55 -4.89 -8.04
CA ARG A 67 10.62 -4.20 -7.31
C ARG A 67 10.12 -2.88 -6.73
N LYS A 68 9.47 -2.06 -7.56
CA LYS A 68 9.01 -0.73 -7.15
C LYS A 68 8.00 -0.79 -6.00
N ILE A 69 7.08 -1.75 -6.03
CA ILE A 69 6.07 -1.87 -4.99
C ILE A 69 6.67 -2.37 -3.67
N PHE A 70 7.56 -3.37 -3.69
CA PHE A 70 8.20 -3.88 -2.47
C PHE A 70 9.17 -2.87 -1.84
N GLU A 71 9.97 -2.18 -2.66
CA GLU A 71 10.88 -1.13 -2.18
C GLU A 71 10.12 0.06 -1.59
N ALA A 72 8.95 0.42 -2.14
CA ALA A 72 8.10 1.46 -1.57
C ALA A 72 7.63 1.14 -0.14
N PHE A 73 7.58 -0.15 0.21
CA PHE A 73 7.29 -0.62 1.56
C PHE A 73 8.56 -0.79 2.43
N GLY A 74 9.73 -0.52 1.86
CA GLY A 74 11.02 -0.66 2.54
C GLY A 74 11.45 -2.10 2.72
N LEU A 75 11.07 -2.99 1.80
CA LEU A 75 11.61 -4.34 1.70
C LEU A 75 12.77 -4.37 0.71
N GLU A 76 13.79 -5.14 1.03
CA GLU A 76 14.84 -5.53 0.09
C GLU A 76 14.32 -6.64 -0.81
N VAL A 77 14.73 -6.63 -2.08
CA VAL A 77 14.13 -7.50 -3.10
C VAL A 77 15.21 -8.23 -3.89
N GLN A 78 15.11 -9.55 -3.90
CA GLN A 78 15.97 -10.44 -4.66
C GLN A 78 15.18 -11.16 -5.76
N TRP A 79 15.80 -11.29 -6.93
CA TRP A 79 15.28 -12.08 -8.04
C TRP A 79 16.23 -13.24 -8.31
N ASN A 80 15.72 -14.47 -8.25
CA ASN A 80 16.46 -15.66 -8.62
C ASN A 80 16.02 -16.12 -10.02
N PRO A 81 16.88 -15.95 -11.05
CA PRO A 81 16.54 -16.34 -12.40
C PRO A 81 16.48 -17.86 -12.63
N ALA A 82 17.20 -18.66 -11.83
CA ALA A 82 17.25 -20.11 -12.01
C ALA A 82 15.90 -20.76 -11.67
N ASN A 83 15.26 -20.29 -10.59
CA ASN A 83 13.97 -20.80 -10.14
C ASN A 83 12.80 -19.89 -10.53
N GLN A 84 13.08 -18.76 -11.17
CA GLN A 84 12.10 -17.71 -11.47
C GLN A 84 11.33 -17.28 -10.22
N THR A 85 12.06 -16.90 -9.17
CA THR A 85 11.47 -16.53 -7.88
C THR A 85 11.85 -15.13 -7.45
N VAL A 86 10.88 -14.46 -6.82
CA VAL A 86 11.05 -13.20 -6.12
C VAL A 86 11.05 -13.50 -4.62
N VAL A 87 12.09 -13.01 -3.93
CA VAL A 87 12.15 -13.01 -2.47
C VAL A 87 12.22 -11.55 -2.02
N ALA A 88 11.30 -11.12 -1.18
CA ALA A 88 11.29 -9.79 -0.59
C ALA A 88 11.37 -9.87 0.92
N THR A 89 12.34 -9.23 1.54
CA THR A 89 12.61 -9.32 2.99
C THR A 89 12.76 -7.94 3.62
N GLY A 90 12.29 -7.79 4.85
CA GLY A 90 12.47 -6.57 5.62
C GLY A 90 11.36 -6.34 6.64
N LYS A 91 11.67 -5.60 7.71
CA LYS A 91 10.70 -5.19 8.74
C LYS A 91 9.88 -6.36 9.31
N GLY A 92 10.52 -7.51 9.51
CA GLY A 92 9.91 -8.73 10.03
C GLY A 92 8.98 -9.47 9.05
N THR A 93 9.00 -9.10 7.77
CA THR A 93 8.25 -9.76 6.70
C THR A 93 9.20 -10.34 5.65
N GLU A 94 8.99 -11.61 5.32
CA GLU A 94 9.58 -12.30 4.17
C GLU A 94 8.45 -12.75 3.24
N ILE A 95 8.58 -12.49 1.95
CA ILE A 95 7.61 -12.87 0.92
C ILE A 95 8.35 -13.63 -0.17
N TYR A 96 7.89 -14.84 -0.46
CA TYR A 96 8.35 -15.68 -1.55
C TYR A 96 7.26 -15.83 -2.61
N LEU A 97 7.63 -15.56 -3.86
CA LEU A 97 6.75 -15.63 -5.02
C LEU A 97 7.46 -16.36 -6.15
N GLU A 98 6.78 -17.32 -6.77
CA GLU A 98 7.26 -18.02 -7.95
C GLU A 98 6.44 -17.61 -9.17
N ILE A 99 7.11 -17.36 -10.29
CA ILE A 99 6.44 -16.99 -11.54
C ILE A 99 5.49 -18.11 -11.99
N ASN A 100 4.31 -17.73 -12.49
CA ASN A 100 3.24 -18.61 -12.94
C ASN A 100 2.68 -19.56 -11.86
N ASN A 101 3.06 -19.39 -10.60
CA ASN A 101 2.53 -20.15 -9.48
C ASN A 101 1.54 -19.31 -8.68
N LYS A 102 0.38 -19.88 -8.34
CA LYS A 102 -0.59 -19.24 -7.45
C LYS A 102 -0.25 -19.43 -5.98
N VAL A 103 0.73 -20.27 -5.66
CA VAL A 103 1.21 -20.46 -4.29
C VAL A 103 2.31 -19.45 -4.02
N ALA A 104 2.11 -18.66 -2.97
CA ALA A 104 3.09 -17.76 -2.39
C ALA A 104 3.39 -18.19 -0.95
N TYR A 105 4.48 -17.68 -0.38
CA TYR A 105 4.74 -17.80 1.04
C TYR A 105 4.97 -16.42 1.65
N VAL A 106 4.40 -16.18 2.82
CA VAL A 106 4.64 -14.98 3.61
C VAL A 106 5.06 -15.44 5.00
N ASN A 107 6.32 -15.20 5.38
CA ASN A 107 6.91 -15.72 6.63
C ASN A 107 6.69 -17.24 6.77
N ASP A 108 7.10 -18.02 5.76
CA ASP A 108 6.90 -19.48 5.64
C ASP A 108 5.45 -19.98 5.54
N LEU A 109 4.46 -19.07 5.58
CA LEU A 109 3.05 -19.45 5.54
C LEU A 109 2.52 -19.42 4.13
N LYS A 110 1.96 -20.55 3.70
CA LYS A 110 1.40 -20.72 2.37
C LYS A 110 0.19 -19.81 2.17
N LYS A 111 0.23 -18.99 1.11
CA LYS A 111 -0.85 -18.12 0.65
C LYS A 111 -1.24 -18.46 -0.78
N THR A 112 -2.53 -18.39 -1.08
CA THR A 112 -3.03 -18.59 -2.45
C THR A 112 -3.32 -17.25 -3.08
N LEU A 113 -2.75 -17.02 -4.25
CA LEU A 113 -2.94 -15.84 -5.07
C LEU A 113 -4.12 -16.02 -6.00
N ASP A 114 -4.91 -14.96 -6.15
CA ASP A 114 -5.99 -14.93 -7.15
C ASP A 114 -5.45 -15.03 -8.58
N THR A 115 -4.32 -14.37 -8.82
CA THR A 115 -3.59 -14.35 -10.10
C THR A 115 -2.11 -14.58 -9.80
N PRO A 116 -1.42 -15.46 -10.53
CA PRO A 116 0.00 -15.72 -10.29
C PRO A 116 0.85 -14.50 -10.68
N PRO A 117 2.07 -14.35 -10.13
CA PRO A 117 3.08 -13.47 -10.66
C PRO A 117 3.43 -13.88 -12.09
N GLU A 118 3.78 -12.93 -12.94
CA GLU A 118 4.12 -13.23 -14.34
C GLU A 118 5.25 -12.37 -14.88
N ILE A 119 5.89 -12.84 -15.94
CA ILE A 119 6.87 -12.06 -16.70
C ILE A 119 6.22 -11.62 -18.00
N THR A 120 6.09 -10.31 -18.19
CA THR A 120 5.53 -9.70 -19.40
C THR A 120 6.47 -8.59 -19.87
N GLY A 121 6.88 -8.59 -21.14
CA GLY A 121 7.78 -7.58 -21.68
C GLY A 121 9.15 -7.51 -20.96
N GLY A 122 9.65 -8.64 -20.46
CA GLY A 122 10.91 -8.70 -19.71
C GLY A 122 10.84 -8.14 -18.29
N ARG A 123 9.65 -7.86 -17.76
CA ARG A 123 9.44 -7.39 -16.39
C ARG A 123 8.59 -8.36 -15.60
N THR A 124 8.96 -8.58 -14.34
CA THR A 124 8.19 -9.35 -13.38
C THR A 124 7.09 -8.50 -12.77
N PHE A 125 5.86 -8.99 -12.87
CA PHE A 125 4.67 -8.38 -12.30
C PHE A 125 4.09 -9.25 -11.19
N VAL A 126 3.58 -8.61 -10.15
CA VAL A 126 2.97 -9.26 -8.99
C VAL A 126 1.60 -8.65 -8.70
N PRO A 127 0.66 -9.42 -8.11
CA PRO A 127 -0.64 -8.87 -7.71
C PRO A 127 -0.47 -7.83 -6.61
N LEU A 128 -0.82 -6.58 -6.90
CA LEU A 128 -0.60 -5.46 -5.98
C LEU A 128 -1.28 -5.66 -4.63
N ARG A 129 -2.54 -6.13 -4.65
CA ARG A 129 -3.32 -6.33 -3.42
C ARG A 129 -2.65 -7.35 -2.50
N PHE A 130 -2.19 -8.48 -3.04
CA PHE A 130 -1.48 -9.48 -2.27
C PHE A 130 -0.24 -8.88 -1.60
N VAL A 131 0.56 -8.11 -2.34
CA VAL A 131 1.76 -7.47 -1.80
C VAL A 131 1.41 -6.52 -0.66
N GLY A 132 0.42 -5.64 -0.86
CA GLY A 132 -0.05 -4.69 0.16
C GLY A 132 -0.60 -5.40 1.41
N GLU A 133 -1.48 -6.38 1.26
CA GLU A 133 -2.07 -7.08 2.39
C GLU A 133 -1.04 -7.92 3.16
N SER A 134 -0.06 -8.50 2.47
CA SER A 134 1.01 -9.32 3.10
C SER A 134 1.89 -8.55 4.07
N ILE A 135 1.93 -7.22 3.94
CA ILE A 135 2.71 -6.34 4.81
C ILE A 135 1.82 -5.52 5.76
N GLY A 136 0.50 -5.73 5.75
CA GLY A 136 -0.45 -5.00 6.58
C GLY A 136 -0.89 -3.65 6.01
N ALA A 137 -0.91 -3.47 4.70
CA ALA A 137 -1.50 -2.30 4.04
C ALA A 137 -2.95 -2.55 3.64
N VAL A 138 -3.78 -1.50 3.70
CA VAL A 138 -5.14 -1.48 3.15
C VAL A 138 -5.06 -1.02 1.69
N VAL A 139 -5.74 -1.72 0.79
CA VAL A 139 -5.70 -1.45 -0.66
C VAL A 139 -7.10 -1.20 -1.22
N ASP A 140 -7.38 0.06 -1.54
CA ASP A 140 -8.64 0.51 -2.12
C ASP A 140 -8.53 0.71 -3.63
N TRP A 141 -9.60 0.36 -4.36
CA TRP A 141 -9.70 0.57 -5.80
C TRP A 141 -10.88 1.48 -6.13
N ASN A 142 -10.59 2.58 -6.82
CA ASN A 142 -11.59 3.47 -7.39
C ASN A 142 -11.70 3.22 -8.90
N SER A 143 -12.72 2.48 -9.31
CA SER A 143 -12.96 2.10 -10.71
C SER A 143 -13.23 3.27 -11.65
N LYS A 144 -13.86 4.35 -11.14
CA LYS A 144 -14.18 5.55 -11.93
C LYS A 144 -12.93 6.31 -12.36
N THR A 145 -11.93 6.37 -11.48
CA THR A 145 -10.69 7.12 -11.70
C THR A 145 -9.50 6.24 -12.03
N LYS A 146 -9.68 4.91 -12.03
CA LYS A 146 -8.62 3.89 -12.15
C LYS A 146 -7.48 4.11 -11.17
N THR A 147 -7.86 4.42 -9.93
CA THR A 147 -6.91 4.76 -8.87
C THR A 147 -6.88 3.66 -7.82
N ILE A 148 -5.68 3.21 -7.49
CA ILE A 148 -5.38 2.38 -6.33
C ILE A 148 -4.84 3.28 -5.23
N SER A 149 -5.47 3.24 -4.07
CA SER A 149 -4.99 3.91 -2.86
C SER A 149 -4.51 2.84 -1.88
N ILE A 150 -3.23 2.92 -1.53
CA ILE A 150 -2.59 2.06 -0.54
C ILE A 150 -2.39 2.90 0.71
N THR A 151 -3.02 2.47 1.80
CA THR A 151 -2.81 3.04 3.12
C THR A 151 -1.95 2.07 3.92
N TYR A 152 -0.75 2.50 4.27
CA TYR A 152 0.20 1.69 5.00
C TYR A 152 0.79 2.50 6.15
N ALA A 153 0.63 2.00 7.37
CA ALA A 153 1.30 2.55 8.54
C ALA A 153 2.80 2.16 8.50
N ASN A 154 3.55 2.79 7.60
CA ASN A 154 5.01 2.65 7.49
C ASN A 154 5.75 3.53 8.51
N SER A 155 5.02 4.40 9.19
CA SER A 155 5.55 5.25 10.25
C SER A 155 5.73 4.36 11.47
N SER A 156 6.96 3.95 11.68
CA SER A 156 7.40 3.28 12.89
C SER A 156 6.88 4.11 14.09
N THR A 157 5.83 3.60 14.72
CA THR A 157 4.98 4.40 15.60
C THR A 157 5.67 4.57 16.95
N GLU A 158 5.62 5.75 17.55
CA GLU A 158 6.21 5.92 18.89
C GLU A 158 5.35 5.21 19.93
N ILE A 159 5.98 4.63 20.95
CA ILE A 159 5.26 4.13 22.12
C ILE A 159 4.36 5.24 22.67
N GLY A 160 3.11 4.90 22.95
CA GLY A 160 2.04 5.79 23.40
C GLY A 160 1.12 6.29 22.28
N GLN A 161 1.47 6.09 21.00
CA GLN A 161 0.62 6.45 19.88
C GLN A 161 -0.29 5.28 19.46
N THR A 162 -1.45 5.61 18.87
CA THR A 162 -2.41 4.62 18.36
C THR A 162 -2.23 4.44 16.85
N VAL A 163 -2.02 3.19 16.43
CA VAL A 163 -2.07 2.75 15.04
C VAL A 163 -3.49 2.34 14.68
N ASN A 164 -3.98 2.82 13.53
CA ASN A 164 -5.24 2.39 12.93
C ASN A 164 -4.96 1.51 11.71
N LEU A 165 -5.40 0.25 11.75
CA LEU A 165 -5.35 -0.69 10.63
C LEU A 165 -6.76 -1.18 10.29
N GLY A 166 -7.37 -0.60 9.28
CA GLY A 166 -8.78 -0.85 8.97
C GLY A 166 -9.68 -0.42 10.13
N GLU A 167 -10.41 -1.37 10.71
CA GLU A 167 -11.24 -1.15 11.91
C GLU A 167 -10.47 -1.37 13.23
N ILE A 168 -9.24 -1.89 13.17
CA ILE A 168 -8.43 -2.18 14.35
C ILE A 168 -7.69 -0.90 14.77
N LYS A 169 -7.82 -0.52 16.04
CA LYS A 169 -7.07 0.53 16.72
C LYS A 169 -6.22 -0.12 17.79
N LEU A 170 -4.90 0.09 17.76
CA LEU A 170 -3.97 -0.52 18.70
C LEU A 170 -2.92 0.50 19.18
N SER A 171 -2.55 0.49 20.45
CA SER A 171 -1.40 1.23 21.00
C SER A 171 -0.50 0.31 21.80
N ILE A 172 0.80 0.60 21.81
CA ILE A 172 1.74 0.09 22.82
C ILE A 172 1.99 1.24 23.78
N ASP A 173 1.61 1.07 25.05
CA ASP A 173 1.65 2.14 26.04
C ASP A 173 2.99 2.12 26.80
N LYS A 174 3.52 0.92 27.09
CA LYS A 174 4.76 0.78 27.84
C LYS A 174 5.49 -0.53 27.51
N VAL A 175 6.82 -0.47 27.63
CA VAL A 175 7.72 -1.62 27.52
C VAL A 175 8.68 -1.58 28.70
N ASP A 176 8.52 -2.51 29.63
CA ASP A 176 9.41 -2.71 30.76
C ASP A 176 10.31 -3.91 30.47
N VAL A 177 11.63 -3.69 30.43
CA VAL A 177 12.61 -4.76 30.22
C VAL A 177 13.58 -4.79 31.39
N ASP A 178 13.63 -5.93 32.06
CA ASP A 178 14.64 -6.26 33.05
C ASP A 178 15.60 -7.28 32.43
N TYR A 179 16.77 -6.82 31.99
CA TYR A 179 17.80 -7.68 31.41
C TYR A 179 18.52 -8.53 32.47
N GLU A 180 18.65 -8.01 33.69
CA GLU A 180 19.35 -8.67 34.80
C GLU A 180 18.46 -9.69 35.52
N GLY A 181 17.13 -9.48 35.49
CA GLY A 181 16.08 -10.41 35.91
C GLY A 181 15.26 -11.01 34.75
N LYS A 182 15.81 -10.98 33.52
CA LYS A 182 15.37 -11.77 32.34
C LYS A 182 13.87 -11.73 32.04
N THR A 183 13.23 -10.59 32.28
CA THR A 183 11.79 -10.42 32.11
C THR A 183 11.53 -9.25 31.18
N TYR A 184 10.54 -9.41 30.31
CA TYR A 184 10.00 -8.29 29.55
C TYR A 184 8.49 -8.28 29.70
N LEU A 185 7.93 -7.08 29.77
CA LEU A 185 6.50 -6.83 29.85
C LEU A 185 6.16 -5.68 28.90
N VAL A 186 5.21 -5.93 28.02
CA VAL A 186 4.67 -4.96 27.08
C VAL A 186 3.20 -4.78 27.44
N THR A 187 2.77 -3.54 27.60
CA THR A 187 1.37 -3.20 27.83
C THR A 187 0.86 -2.26 26.76
N GLY A 188 -0.45 -2.30 26.52
CA GLY A 188 -1.07 -1.48 25.49
C GLY A 188 -2.58 -1.67 25.43
N LYS A 189 -3.18 -1.11 24.37
CA LYS A 189 -4.63 -1.10 24.17
C LYS A 189 -4.99 -1.59 22.78
N VAL A 190 -6.13 -2.27 22.65
CA VAL A 190 -6.69 -2.68 21.36
C VAL A 190 -8.21 -2.57 21.39
N ASN A 191 -8.85 -2.11 20.32
CA ASN A 191 -10.32 -1.95 20.27
C ASN A 191 -11.08 -3.22 19.88
N SER A 192 -10.42 -4.38 19.84
CA SER A 192 -10.99 -5.65 19.40
C SER A 192 -10.46 -6.80 20.25
N ASP A 193 -11.32 -7.79 20.53
CA ASP A 193 -10.96 -9.03 21.24
C ASP A 193 -10.25 -10.03 20.31
N ILE A 194 -9.10 -9.61 19.78
CA ILE A 194 -8.32 -10.42 18.85
C ILE A 194 -7.60 -11.51 19.63
N LYS A 195 -8.13 -12.73 19.54
CA LYS A 195 -7.71 -13.91 20.33
C LYS A 195 -6.26 -14.35 20.08
N ASN A 196 -5.67 -13.94 18.97
CA ASN A 196 -4.40 -14.43 18.46
C ASN A 196 -3.44 -13.29 18.12
N LEU A 197 -3.42 -12.24 18.95
CA LEU A 197 -2.36 -11.24 18.90
C LEU A 197 -1.09 -11.73 19.57
N TYR A 198 0.04 -11.38 18.98
CA TYR A 198 1.37 -11.67 19.47
C TYR A 198 2.28 -10.47 19.29
N ILE A 199 3.20 -10.32 20.23
CA ILE A 199 4.19 -9.25 20.21
C ILE A 199 5.56 -9.87 19.96
N TYR A 200 6.26 -9.26 19.00
CA TYR A 200 7.64 -9.54 18.66
C TYR A 200 8.50 -8.34 19.03
N LEU A 201 9.44 -8.54 19.95
CA LEU A 201 10.42 -7.52 20.34
C LEU A 201 11.72 -7.79 19.62
N TYR A 202 12.27 -6.81 18.93
CA TYR A 202 13.49 -6.96 18.15
C TYR A 202 14.59 -6.01 18.64
N GLU A 203 15.83 -6.53 18.68
CA GLU A 203 17.04 -5.71 18.78
C GLU A 203 17.44 -5.21 17.41
N ASP A 204 17.79 -6.13 16.52
CA ASP A 204 18.09 -5.89 15.12
C ASP A 204 17.21 -6.82 14.26
N SER A 205 17.44 -6.88 12.94
CA SER A 205 16.55 -7.57 11.98
C SER A 205 16.25 -9.03 12.33
N ASP A 206 17.17 -9.68 13.04
CA ASP A 206 17.22 -11.14 13.10
C ASP A 206 16.95 -11.69 14.50
N LYS A 207 17.08 -10.88 15.57
CA LYS A 207 16.91 -11.33 16.95
C LYS A 207 15.62 -10.81 17.53
N TYR A 208 14.73 -11.72 17.95
CA TYR A 208 13.45 -11.35 18.52
C TYR A 208 12.99 -12.20 19.70
N ILE A 209 12.07 -11.65 20.51
CA ILE A 209 11.26 -12.39 21.47
C ILE A 209 9.82 -12.37 21.06
N PHE A 210 9.15 -13.49 21.21
CA PHE A 210 7.75 -13.68 20.86
C PHE A 210 6.94 -14.04 22.09
N SER A 211 5.86 -13.30 22.35
CA SER A 211 4.87 -13.66 23.37
C SER A 211 3.44 -13.42 22.88
N LYS A 212 2.54 -14.28 23.34
CA LYS A 212 1.10 -14.11 23.12
C LYS A 212 0.59 -12.92 23.93
N VAL A 213 -0.32 -12.16 23.35
CA VAL A 213 -1.04 -11.10 24.06
C VAL A 213 -2.12 -11.73 24.93
N LYS A 214 -2.19 -11.27 26.18
CA LYS A 214 -3.27 -11.58 27.11
C LYS A 214 -4.12 -10.32 27.27
N ILE A 215 -5.37 -10.41 26.82
CA ILE A 215 -6.38 -9.38 27.08
C ILE A 215 -6.70 -9.38 28.59
N LEU A 216 -6.78 -8.20 29.18
CA LEU A 216 -7.08 -7.98 30.60
C LEU A 216 -8.52 -7.54 30.78
N GLU A 217 -8.77 -6.23 30.81
CA GLU A 217 -10.08 -5.63 31.06
C GLU A 217 -10.50 -4.70 29.92
N LYS A 218 -11.81 -4.50 29.79
CA LYS A 218 -12.39 -3.58 28.81
C LYS A 218 -12.60 -2.21 29.45
N ASN A 219 -11.93 -1.20 28.91
CA ASN A 219 -11.99 0.19 29.31
C ASN A 219 -12.53 1.06 28.17
N GLY A 220 -13.86 1.24 28.16
CA GLY A 220 -14.56 1.99 27.11
C GLY A 220 -14.60 1.24 25.77
N GLU A 221 -14.08 1.87 24.72
CA GLU A 221 -13.94 1.24 23.38
C GLU A 221 -12.78 0.24 23.32
N PHE A 222 -11.82 0.33 24.25
CA PHE A 222 -10.57 -0.43 24.22
C PHE A 222 -10.53 -1.55 25.25
N PHE A 223 -9.71 -2.56 24.97
CA PHE A 223 -9.25 -3.57 25.89
C PHE A 223 -7.80 -3.30 26.24
N ASP A 224 -7.47 -3.29 27.53
CA ASP A 224 -6.09 -3.27 27.97
C ASP A 224 -5.51 -4.67 27.80
N PHE A 225 -4.24 -4.75 27.42
CA PHE A 225 -3.55 -6.01 27.25
C PHE A 225 -2.15 -5.97 27.84
N GLU A 226 -1.63 -7.17 28.14
CA GLU A 226 -0.24 -7.40 28.48
C GLU A 226 0.36 -8.52 27.63
N SER A 227 1.66 -8.45 27.37
CA SER A 227 2.43 -9.54 26.79
C SER A 227 3.82 -9.55 27.39
N GLY A 228 4.24 -10.71 27.90
CA GLY A 228 5.54 -10.82 28.55
C GLY A 228 5.94 -12.26 28.79
N ARG A 229 7.23 -12.46 29.02
CA ARG A 229 7.80 -13.76 29.39
C ARG A 229 9.05 -13.54 30.25
N HIS A 230 9.28 -14.46 31.17
CA HIS A 230 10.56 -14.60 31.84
C HIS A 230 11.41 -15.61 31.06
N GLN A 231 12.47 -15.15 30.40
CA GLN A 231 13.36 -16.01 29.61
C GLN A 231 14.78 -15.42 29.60
N PRO A 232 15.85 -16.24 29.64
CA PRO A 232 17.20 -15.77 29.36
C PRO A 232 17.27 -15.17 27.96
N LEU A 233 17.66 -13.89 27.87
CA LEU A 233 17.76 -13.15 26.62
C LEU A 233 19.22 -12.79 26.35
N ASP A 234 19.68 -13.08 25.13
CA ASP A 234 20.94 -12.54 24.58
C ASP A 234 20.72 -11.19 23.88
N ILE A 235 19.61 -10.54 24.19
CA ILE A 235 19.15 -9.27 23.62
C ILE A 235 19.57 -8.17 24.59
N LYS A 236 20.27 -7.15 24.11
CA LYS A 236 20.79 -6.03 24.92
C LYS A 236 19.91 -4.79 24.84
N LYS A 237 19.19 -4.63 23.73
CA LYS A 237 18.22 -3.55 23.54
C LYS A 237 17.03 -4.02 22.72
N VAL A 238 15.84 -3.52 23.02
CA VAL A 238 14.69 -3.58 22.11
C VAL A 238 14.64 -2.27 21.33
N ASN A 239 14.82 -2.32 20.02
CA ASN A 239 14.72 -1.16 19.13
C ASN A 239 13.34 -1.03 18.50
N TYR A 240 12.68 -2.15 18.18
CA TYR A 240 11.35 -2.13 17.57
C TYR A 240 10.48 -3.30 18.01
N ILE A 241 9.17 -3.08 17.87
CA ILE A 241 8.12 -3.93 18.39
C ILE A 241 7.12 -4.14 17.27
N CYS A 242 6.95 -5.38 16.84
CA CYS A 242 5.93 -5.71 15.85
C CYS A 242 4.80 -6.47 16.53
N VAL A 243 3.57 -6.03 16.27
CA VAL A 243 2.37 -6.74 16.67
C VAL A 243 1.87 -7.52 15.47
N TYR A 244 1.61 -8.82 15.67
CA TYR A 244 1.05 -9.69 14.64
C TYR A 244 -0.22 -10.34 15.13
N GLU A 245 -1.16 -10.51 14.21
CA GLU A 245 -2.34 -11.36 14.38
C GLU A 245 -2.09 -12.69 13.67
N PHE A 246 -2.47 -13.79 14.33
CA PHE A 246 -2.50 -15.11 13.72
C PHE A 246 -3.95 -15.52 13.45
N SER A 247 -4.27 -15.82 12.19
CA SER A 247 -5.57 -16.41 11.87
C SER A 247 -5.70 -17.81 12.48
N ASP A 248 -6.93 -18.34 12.52
CA ASP A 248 -7.18 -19.73 12.93
C ASP A 248 -6.50 -20.76 12.00
N SER A 249 -6.18 -20.37 10.77
CA SER A 249 -5.37 -21.16 9.83
C SER A 249 -3.86 -21.05 10.06
N GLY A 250 -3.43 -20.31 11.09
CA GLY A 250 -2.03 -20.08 11.46
C GLY A 250 -1.34 -18.97 10.68
N GLU A 251 -2.08 -18.18 9.90
CA GLU A 251 -1.52 -17.11 9.07
C GLU A 251 -1.13 -15.89 9.91
N LYS A 252 0.16 -15.54 9.90
CA LYS A 252 0.72 -14.37 10.59
C LYS A 252 0.59 -13.12 9.72
N VAL A 253 -0.10 -12.09 10.21
CA VAL A 253 -0.24 -10.79 9.55
C VAL A 253 0.30 -9.70 10.46
N LYS A 254 1.16 -8.80 9.94
CA LYS A 254 1.67 -7.67 10.73
C LYS A 254 0.57 -6.63 10.88
N VAL A 255 0.25 -6.30 12.14
CA VAL A 255 -0.82 -5.36 12.50
C VAL A 255 -0.25 -3.98 12.83
N ALA A 256 0.89 -3.93 13.51
CA ALA A 256 1.52 -2.67 13.90
C ALA A 256 3.03 -2.82 14.09
N GLU A 257 3.74 -1.70 14.02
CA GLU A 257 5.18 -1.59 14.26
C GLU A 257 5.49 -0.33 15.08
N TYR A 258 6.21 -0.48 16.19
CA TYR A 258 6.58 0.60 17.10
C TYR A 258 8.09 0.74 17.24
N GLN A 259 8.57 1.97 17.37
CA GLN A 259 9.95 2.27 17.77
C GLN A 259 10.04 2.44 19.27
N ASN A 260 11.00 1.74 19.86
CA ASN A 260 11.38 1.91 21.25
C ASN A 260 12.67 2.75 21.30
N LYS A 261 12.51 4.07 21.44
CA LYS A 261 13.64 5.01 21.45
C LYS A 261 14.45 4.91 22.73
#